data_AF-A0A482UQ38-F1
#
_entry.id   AF-A0A482UQ38-F1
#
_cell.length_a   1.000
_cell.length_b   1.000
_cell.length_c   1.000
_cell.angle_alpha   90.00
_cell.angle_beta   90.00
_cell.angle_gamma   90.00
#
_symmetry.space_group_name_H-M   'P 1'
#
loop_
_entity.id
_entity.type
_entity.pdbx_description
1 polymer ?
#
loop_
_entity_poly.entity_id
_entity_poly.type
_entity_poly.pdbx_seq_one_letter_code
_entity_poly.pdbx_strand_id
1 'polypeptide(L)'
;MPYDERSIKEATALVAEAVESPKDLPTPIASVYNIYWLGITIVIGGQIIFWNLALKNGFFEFVFSVVIVGSGYVCLTFSLAEMTSILPFAGGSYGYVRCALGPFIGFVVGCCEAME
;
A
#
# COMPACT_ATOMS: atom_id res chain seq x y z
N MET A 1 -26.68 -12.21 -9.95
CA MET A 1 -27.18 -12.28 -8.56
C MET A 1 -27.32 -10.84 -8.08
N PRO A 2 -28.54 -10.29 -7.92
CA PRO A 2 -28.71 -8.89 -7.56
C PRO A 2 -28.45 -8.73 -6.07
N TYR A 3 -27.47 -7.90 -5.70
CA TYR A 3 -27.22 -7.55 -4.30
C TYR A 3 -28.28 -6.53 -3.87
N ASP A 4 -29.03 -6.80 -2.80
CA ASP A 4 -30.10 -5.94 -2.32
C ASP A 4 -29.51 -4.61 -1.79
N GLU A 5 -29.99 -3.47 -2.30
CA GLU A 5 -29.46 -2.14 -1.94
C GLU A 5 -29.52 -1.87 -0.43
N ARG A 6 -30.45 -2.51 0.29
CA ARG A 6 -30.53 -2.45 1.75
C ARG A 6 -29.35 -3.13 2.42
N SER A 7 -28.90 -4.28 1.91
CA SER A 7 -27.74 -4.99 2.43
C SER A 7 -26.44 -4.21 2.20
N ILE A 8 -26.32 -3.50 1.07
CA ILE A 8 -25.19 -2.57 0.85
C ILE A 8 -25.22 -1.42 1.86
N LYS A 9 -26.39 -0.82 2.10
CA LYS A 9 -26.54 0.30 3.03
C LYS A 9 -26.30 -0.10 4.49
N GLU A 10 -26.76 -1.29 4.88
CA GLU A 10 -26.47 -1.87 6.19
C GLU A 10 -24.99 -2.18 6.34
N ALA A 11 -24.36 -2.85 5.38
CA ALA A 11 -22.92 -3.11 5.42
C ALA A 11 -22.10 -1.80 5.48
N THR A 12 -22.53 -0.77 4.75
CA THR A 12 -21.88 0.55 4.78
C THR A 12 -22.08 1.26 6.13
N ALA A 13 -23.25 1.14 6.75
CA ALA A 13 -23.54 1.69 8.06
C ALA A 13 -22.76 0.98 9.18
N LEU A 14 -22.63 -0.34 9.12
CA LEU A 14 -21.83 -1.11 10.08
C LEU A 14 -20.33 -0.82 9.95
N VAL A 15 -19.83 -0.61 8.73
CA VAL A 15 -18.45 -0.14 8.51
C VAL A 15 -18.27 1.29 9.02
N ALA A 16 -19.24 2.19 8.80
CA ALA A 16 -19.18 3.56 9.32
C ALA A 16 -19.19 3.58 10.86
N GLU A 17 -20.01 2.75 11.51
CA GLU A 17 -20.10 2.65 12.97
C GLU A 17 -18.84 2.01 13.58
N ALA A 18 -18.24 1.02 12.91
CA ALA A 18 -16.97 0.43 13.31
C ALA A 18 -15.78 1.40 13.17
N VAL A 19 -15.88 2.40 12.29
CA VAL A 19 -14.89 3.50 12.18
C VAL A 19 -15.13 4.56 13.25
N GLU A 20 -16.39 4.83 13.61
CA GLU A 20 -16.76 5.91 14.53
C GLU A 20 -16.57 5.56 16.02
N SER A 21 -16.62 4.27 16.40
CA SER A 21 -16.50 3.84 17.80
C SER A 21 -15.36 2.86 18.09
N PRO A 22 -14.12 3.35 18.26
CA PRO A 22 -13.01 2.57 18.80
C PRO A 22 -12.99 2.62 20.33
N LYS A 23 -14.13 2.43 21.01
CA LYS A 23 -14.22 2.67 22.46
C LYS A 23 -13.89 1.46 23.34
N ASP A 24 -13.89 0.23 22.80
CA ASP A 24 -13.72 -1.01 23.58
C ASP A 24 -12.65 -1.98 23.03
N LEU A 25 -11.73 -1.51 22.19
CA LEU A 25 -10.62 -2.32 21.68
C LEU A 25 -9.37 -2.01 22.50
N PRO A 26 -8.55 -3.00 22.94
CA PRO A 26 -7.23 -2.73 23.50
C PRO A 26 -6.42 -2.04 22.40
N THR A 27 -6.34 -0.73 22.52
CA THR A 27 -5.93 0.26 21.52
C THR A 27 -4.91 -0.25 20.49
N PRO A 28 -5.24 -0.29 19.17
CA PRO A 28 -4.19 -0.39 18.16
C PRO A 28 -3.68 1.03 17.89
N ILE A 29 -3.08 1.68 18.90
CA ILE A 29 -2.26 2.88 18.66
C ILE A 29 -0.91 2.40 18.15
N ALA A 30 -0.84 2.13 16.86
CA ALA A 30 0.45 2.00 16.20
C ALA A 30 1.15 3.36 16.32
N SER A 31 2.08 3.46 17.27
CA SER A 31 2.93 4.64 17.42
C SER A 31 3.70 4.87 16.11
N VAL A 32 4.06 6.12 15.82
CA VAL A 32 4.86 6.51 14.64
C VAL A 32 6.11 5.63 14.52
N TYR A 33 6.72 5.27 15.66
CA TYR A 33 7.87 4.37 15.69
C TYR A 33 7.56 2.95 15.21
N ASN A 34 6.39 2.40 15.55
CA ASN A 34 6.01 1.05 15.11
C ASN A 34 5.82 1.01 13.59
N ILE A 35 5.23 2.05 13.01
CA ILE A 35 5.00 2.18 11.57
C ILE A 35 6.33 2.41 10.83
N TYR A 36 7.22 3.21 11.42
CA TYR A 36 8.58 3.44 10.89
C TYR A 36 9.39 2.14 10.80
N TRP A 37 9.41 1.35 11.88
CA TRP A 37 10.10 0.07 11.89
C TRP A 37 9.46 -0.96 10.96
N LEU A 38 8.12 -0.98 10.85
CA LEU A 38 7.40 -1.82 9.90
C LEU A 38 7.82 -1.50 8.46
N GLY A 39 7.92 -0.21 8.10
CA GLY A 39 8.38 0.18 6.77
C GLY A 39 9.80 -0.31 6.46
N ILE A 40 10.72 -0.17 7.43
CA ILE A 40 12.12 -0.63 7.26
C ILE A 40 12.19 -2.14 7.04
N THR A 41 11.46 -2.93 7.84
CA THR A 41 11.52 -4.40 7.73
C THR A 41 10.96 -4.89 6.40
N ILE A 42 9.91 -4.26 5.88
CA ILE A 42 9.33 -4.57 4.57
C ILE A 42 10.31 -4.28 3.42
N VAL A 43 11.05 -3.17 3.50
CA VAL A 43 12.01 -2.77 2.45
C VAL A 43 13.29 -3.60 2.49
N ILE A 44 13.69 -4.14 3.64
CA ILE A 44 14.93 -4.95 3.74
C ILE A 44 14.66 -6.42 3.37
N GLY A 45 13.44 -6.93 3.61
CA GLY A 45 13.11 -8.35 3.47
C GLY A 45 13.23 -8.93 2.05
N GLY A 46 13.21 -8.12 1.00
CA GLY A 46 13.17 -8.58 -0.40
C GLY A 46 14.51 -8.62 -1.14
N GLN A 47 15.62 -8.11 -0.58
CA GLN A 47 16.76 -7.64 -1.39
C GLN A 47 17.93 -8.62 -1.46
N ILE A 48 17.65 -9.92 -1.50
CA ILE A 48 18.66 -10.95 -1.19
C ILE A 48 19.62 -11.22 -2.38
N ILE A 49 19.20 -10.96 -3.62
CA ILE A 49 19.93 -11.41 -4.83
C ILE A 49 20.33 -10.26 -5.78
N PHE A 50 19.64 -9.12 -5.70
CA PHE A 50 19.73 -8.07 -6.72
C PHE A 50 21.08 -7.36 -6.76
N TRP A 51 21.74 -7.20 -5.60
CA TRP A 51 23.02 -6.50 -5.48
C TRP A 51 24.15 -7.28 -6.16
N ASN A 52 24.15 -8.60 -6.02
CA ASN A 52 25.13 -9.48 -6.65
C ASN A 52 24.97 -9.50 -8.18
N LEU A 53 23.73 -9.50 -8.67
CA LEU A 53 23.46 -9.48 -10.11
C LEU A 53 23.91 -8.17 -10.76
N ALA A 54 23.65 -7.04 -10.12
CA ALA A 54 24.01 -5.74 -10.66
C ALA A 54 25.52 -5.44 -10.53
N LEU A 55 26.17 -5.89 -9.45
CA LEU A 55 27.64 -5.80 -9.31
C LEU A 55 28.39 -6.64 -10.35
N LYS A 56 27.79 -7.73 -10.86
CA LYS A 56 28.38 -8.53 -11.95
C LYS A 56 28.58 -7.72 -13.24
N ASN A 57 27.75 -6.71 -13.48
CA ASN A 57 27.86 -5.83 -14.65
C ASN A 57 28.85 -4.67 -14.45
N GLY A 58 29.34 -4.46 -13.22
CA GLY A 58 30.30 -3.41 -12.88
C GLY A 58 29.81 -2.45 -11.80
N PHE A 59 30.75 -1.83 -11.07
CA PHE A 59 30.43 -0.96 -9.94
C PHE A 59 29.70 0.33 -10.33
N PHE A 60 30.14 0.99 -11.41
CA PHE A 60 29.53 2.24 -11.86
C PHE A 60 28.10 2.04 -12.39
N GLU A 61 27.89 0.96 -13.14
CA GLU A 61 26.57 0.57 -13.64
C GLU A 61 25.59 0.27 -12.50
N PHE A 62 26.07 -0.38 -11.44
CA PHE A 62 25.29 -0.62 -10.22
C PHE A 62 24.88 0.70 -9.56
N VAL A 63 25.83 1.61 -9.30
CA VAL A 63 25.53 2.89 -8.64
C VAL A 63 24.56 3.73 -9.48
N PHE A 64 24.76 3.79 -10.79
CA PHE A 64 23.87 4.54 -11.69
C PHE A 64 22.45 3.96 -11.71
N SER A 65 22.32 2.64 -11.77
CA SER A 65 21.03 1.96 -11.72
C SER A 65 20.29 2.22 -10.41
N VAL A 66 21.01 2.15 -9.27
CA VAL A 66 20.44 2.44 -7.94
C VAL A 66 19.98 3.89 -7.83
N VAL A 67 20.74 4.86 -8.37
CA VAL A 67 20.36 6.28 -8.34
C VAL A 67 19.13 6.55 -9.20
N ILE A 68 19.07 6.01 -10.42
CA ILE A 68 17.92 6.19 -11.30
C ILE A 68 16.65 5.58 -10.68
N VAL A 69 16.70 4.29 -10.34
CA VAL A 69 15.54 3.59 -9.79
C VAL A 69 15.17 4.16 -8.41
N GLY A 70 16.16 4.50 -7.59
CA GLY A 70 15.95 5.13 -6.29
C GLY A 70 15.27 6.51 -6.41
N SER A 71 15.67 7.34 -7.37
CA SER A 71 15.01 8.63 -7.61
C SER A 71 13.54 8.44 -8.04
N GLY A 72 13.26 7.49 -8.92
CA GLY A 72 11.89 7.14 -9.32
C GLY A 72 11.06 6.64 -8.14
N TYR A 73 11.65 5.83 -7.26
CA TYR A 73 11.00 5.31 -6.06
C TYR A 73 10.66 6.42 -5.04
N VAL A 74 11.55 7.41 -4.88
CA VAL A 74 11.29 8.58 -4.02
C VAL A 74 10.12 9.41 -4.58
N CYS A 75 10.11 9.67 -5.89
CA CYS A 75 9.00 10.37 -6.54
C CYS A 75 7.67 9.62 -6.36
N LEU A 76 7.67 8.30 -6.56
CA LEU A 76 6.48 7.46 -6.36
C LEU A 76 6.00 7.50 -4.90
N THR A 77 6.93 7.46 -3.93
CA THR A 77 6.61 7.54 -2.51
C THR A 77 5.93 8.85 -2.14
N PHE A 78 6.38 9.98 -2.71
CA PHE A 78 5.72 11.27 -2.51
C PHE A 78 4.29 11.28 -3.08
N SER A 79 4.09 10.73 -4.28
CA SER A 79 2.74 10.60 -4.85
C SER A 79 1.82 9.73 -4.00
N LEU A 80 2.32 8.61 -3.46
CA LEU A 80 1.56 7.76 -2.54
C LEU A 80 1.24 8.50 -1.24
N ALA A 81 2.17 9.30 -0.71
CA ALA A 81 1.97 10.08 0.50
C ALA A 81 0.85 11.14 0.34
N GLU A 82 0.75 11.78 -0.84
CA GLU A 82 -0.36 12.68 -1.14
C GLU A 82 -1.70 11.92 -1.14
N MET A 83 -1.75 10.73 -1.76
CA MET A 83 -2.97 9.91 -1.79
C MET A 83 -3.36 9.38 -0.40
N THR A 84 -2.40 8.92 0.40
CA THR A 84 -2.67 8.36 1.75
C THR A 84 -3.22 9.42 2.71
N SER A 85 -2.84 10.69 2.52
CA SER A 85 -3.35 11.80 3.32
C SER A 85 -4.82 12.14 3.05
N ILE A 86 -5.32 11.80 1.84
CA ILE A 86 -6.69 12.10 1.40
C ILE A 86 -7.67 10.98 1.79
N LEU A 87 -7.18 9.74 1.89
CA LEU A 87 -8.00 8.54 2.06
C LEU A 87 -7.66 7.85 3.39
N PRO A 88 -8.32 8.20 4.52
CA PRO A 88 -8.00 7.67 5.84
C PRO A 88 -8.63 6.28 6.08
N PHE A 89 -8.33 5.31 5.21
CA PHE A 89 -8.73 3.92 5.39
C PHE A 89 -7.59 2.97 5.02
N ALA A 90 -7.52 1.82 5.71
CA ALA A 90 -6.53 0.78 5.42
C ALA A 90 -6.93 0.03 4.14
N GLY A 91 -6.34 0.40 3.00
CA GLY A 91 -6.70 -0.17 1.69
C GLY A 91 -5.54 -0.53 0.75
N GLY A 92 -4.31 -0.07 1.02
CA GLY A 92 -3.16 -0.35 0.14
C GLY A 92 -3.36 0.12 -1.31
N SER A 93 -2.59 -0.45 -2.25
CA SER A 93 -2.68 -0.15 -3.69
C SER A 93 -4.08 -0.39 -4.26
N TYR A 94 -4.71 -1.51 -3.88
CA TYR A 94 -6.09 -1.84 -4.25
C TYR A 94 -7.09 -0.73 -3.88
N GLY A 95 -7.00 -0.22 -2.65
CA GLY A 95 -7.86 0.84 -2.14
C GLY A 95 -7.72 2.14 -2.94
N TYR A 96 -6.49 2.56 -3.24
CA TYR A 96 -6.24 3.78 -4.05
C TYR A 96 -6.83 3.65 -5.46
N VAL A 97 -6.62 2.51 -6.10
CA VAL A 97 -7.11 2.25 -7.46
C VAL A 97 -8.64 2.21 -7.52
N ARG A 98 -9.28 1.63 -6.49
CA ARG A 98 -10.75 1.61 -6.39
C ARG A 98 -11.35 3.01 -6.25
N CYS A 99 -10.68 3.90 -5.51
CA CYS A 99 -11.13 5.28 -5.35
C CYS A 99 -10.84 6.15 -6.59
N ALA A 100 -9.76 5.90 -7.33
CA ALA A 100 -9.36 6.73 -8.46
C ALA A 100 -9.93 6.28 -9.82
N LEU A 101 -9.92 4.97 -10.11
CA LEU A 101 -10.20 4.40 -11.44
C LEU A 101 -11.43 3.47 -11.45
N GLY A 102 -11.98 3.19 -10.27
CA GLY A 102 -13.26 2.52 -10.07
C GLY A 102 -13.23 0.99 -9.95
N PRO A 103 -14.40 0.38 -9.67
CA PRO A 103 -14.78 -0.89 -10.24
C PRO A 103 -13.78 -2.01 -10.50
N PHE A 104 -13.75 -2.26 -11.79
CA PHE A 104 -13.09 -3.29 -12.53
C PHE A 104 -11.58 -3.20 -12.43
N ILE A 105 -10.99 -2.00 -12.52
CA ILE A 105 -9.54 -1.82 -12.49
C ILE A 105 -8.98 -2.18 -11.11
N GLY A 106 -9.69 -1.85 -10.03
CA GLY A 106 -9.28 -2.29 -8.70
C GLY A 106 -9.29 -3.81 -8.56
N PHE A 107 -10.27 -4.52 -9.14
CA PHE A 107 -10.28 -5.99 -9.11
C PHE A 107 -9.07 -6.58 -9.85
N VAL A 108 -8.74 -6.06 -11.04
CA VAL A 108 -7.58 -6.51 -11.81
C VAL A 108 -6.28 -6.30 -11.03
N VAL A 109 -6.09 -5.11 -10.43
CA VAL A 109 -4.92 -4.82 -9.61
C VAL A 109 -4.84 -5.75 -8.40
N GLY A 110 -5.96 -6.02 -7.72
CA GLY A 110 -5.99 -6.98 -6.61
C GLY A 110 -5.63 -8.41 -7.03
N CYS A 111 -6.03 -8.85 -8.22
CA CYS A 111 -5.59 -10.12 -8.77
C CYS A 111 -4.09 -10.15 -9.07
N CYS A 112 -3.53 -9.05 -9.61
CA CYS A 112 -2.10 -8.94 -9.87
C CYS A 112 -1.27 -9.02 -8.57
N GLU A 113 -1.67 -8.28 -7.55
CA GLU A 113 -0.99 -8.29 -6.24
C GLU A 113 -1.08 -9.66 -5.55
N ALA A 114 -2.16 -10.41 -5.76
CA ALA A 114 -2.30 -11.77 -5.23
C ALA A 114 -1.40 -12.81 -5.93
N MET A 115 -0.85 -12.48 -7.10
CA MET A 115 0.09 -13.35 -7.84
C MET A 115 1.55 -13.05 -7.53
N GLU A 116 1.85 -11.89 -6.94
CA GLU A 116 3.19 -11.47 -6.52
C GLU A 116 3.71 -12.32 -5.35
#